data_AF-A0A955DVU9-F1
#
_entry.id   AF-A0A955DVU9-F1
#
_cell.length_a   1.000
_cell.length_b   1.000
_cell.length_c   1.000
_cell.angle_alpha   90.00
_cell.angle_beta   90.00
_cell.angle_gamma   90.00
#
_symmetry.space_group_name_H-M   'P 1'
#
loop_
_entity.id
_entity.type
_entity.pdbx_description
1 polymer ?
#
loop_
_entity_poly.entity_id
_entity_poly.type
_entity_poly.pdbx_seq_one_letter_code
_entity_poly.pdbx_strand_id
1 'polypeptide(L)' 'YPFFYTKENALGQVLGYLPTLEMRVQVGDLADWNGDATVDIFDVLAFLADFDAQSPDADFNGDCSFDIFDILEYLGHL' A
#
# COMPACT_ATOMS: atom_id res chain seq x y z
N TYR A 1 -19.38 0.52 10.03
CA TYR A 1 -18.78 -0.78 9.68
C TYR A 1 -19.08 -1.03 8.21
N PRO A 2 -18.11 -0.96 7.29
CA PRO A 2 -18.36 -1.30 5.90
C PRO A 2 -18.59 -2.82 5.79
N PHE A 3 -19.57 -3.20 4.96
CA PHE A 3 -19.78 -4.58 4.54
C PHE A 3 -19.23 -4.72 3.12
N PHE A 4 -18.27 -5.62 2.93
CA PHE A 4 -17.72 -5.94 1.62
C PHE A 4 -18.44 -7.18 1.08
N TYR A 5 -19.00 -7.06 -0.12
CA TYR A 5 -19.61 -8.17 -0.83
C TYR A 5 -18.78 -8.43 -2.09
N THR A 6 -18.25 -9.64 -2.24
CA THR A 6 -17.76 -10.07 -3.53
C THR A 6 -18.96 -10.32 -4.43
N LYS A 7 -18.90 -9.94 -5.71
CA LYS A 7 -19.85 -10.49 -6.68
C LYS A 7 -19.44 -11.94 -6.89
N GLU A 8 -20.05 -12.85 -6.13
CA GLU A 8 -19.68 -14.26 -6.14
C GLU A 8 -19.72 -14.82 -7.57
N ASN A 9 -18.57 -15.29 -8.07
CA ASN A 9 -18.55 -16.23 -9.17
C ASN A 9 -18.95 -17.59 -8.60
N ALA A 10 -20.20 -18.03 -8.86
CA ALA A 10 -20.70 -19.32 -8.39
C ALA A 10 -19.81 -20.51 -8.79
N LEU A 11 -19.04 -20.38 -9.88
CA LEU A 11 -18.07 -21.39 -10.31
C LEU A 11 -16.80 -21.41 -9.43
N GLY A 12 -16.41 -20.29 -8.82
CA GLY A 12 -15.21 -20.20 -8.00
C GLY A 12 -15.26 -21.09 -6.76
N GLN A 13 -16.38 -21.10 -6.04
CA GLN A 13 -16.59 -21.96 -4.88
C GLN A 13 -16.70 -23.45 -5.27
N VAL A 14 -17.35 -23.76 -6.40
CA VAL A 14 -17.45 -25.14 -6.94
C VAL A 14 -16.08 -25.69 -7.37
N LEU A 15 -15.19 -24.82 -7.86
CA LEU A 15 -13.83 -25.15 -8.27
C LEU A 15 -12.80 -25.07 -7.14
N GLY A 16 -13.23 -24.76 -5.91
CA GLY A 16 -12.37 -24.78 -4.71
C GLY A 16 -11.59 -23.50 -4.43
N TYR A 17 -11.89 -22.38 -5.10
CA TYR A 17 -11.30 -21.08 -4.79
C TYR A 17 -11.99 -20.47 -3.57
N LEU A 18 -11.19 -20.13 -2.55
CA LEU A 18 -11.65 -19.37 -1.40
C LEU A 18 -11.60 -17.87 -1.74
N PRO A 19 -12.71 -17.11 -1.58
CA PRO A 19 -12.63 -15.66 -1.71
C PRO A 19 -11.76 -15.10 -0.59
N THR A 20 -10.74 -14.32 -0.94
CA THR A 20 -9.89 -13.60 0.00
C THR A 20 -10.04 -12.10 -0.21
N LEU A 21 -10.02 -11.36 0.90
CA LEU A 21 -9.88 -9.92 0.92
C LEU A 21 -8.66 -9.61 1.77
N GLU A 22 -7.66 -8.98 1.17
CA GLU A 22 -6.53 -8.40 1.88
C GLU A 22 -6.73 -6.90 1.94
N MET A 23 -6.62 -6.32 3.14
CA MET A 23 -6.71 -4.89 3.36
C MET A 23 -5.50 -4.47 4.19
N ARG A 24 -4.75 -3.50 3.70
CA ARG A 24 -3.75 -2.79 4.49
C ARG A 24 -4.33 -1.45 4.91
N VAL A 25 -4.18 -1.11 6.19
CA VAL A 25 -4.58 0.18 6.74
C VAL A 25 -3.33 0.79 7.37
N GLN A 26 -2.86 1.90 6.81
CA GLN A 26 -1.82 2.70 7.44
C GLN A 26 -2.49 3.66 8.43
N VAL A 27 -2.03 3.64 9.67
CA VAL A 27 -2.54 4.49 10.76
C VAL A 27 -1.37 5.35 11.24
N GLY A 28 -1.47 6.66 11.05
CA GLY A 28 -0.38 7.58 11.35
C GLY A 28 -0.24 8.63 10.26
N ASP A 29 0.89 9.34 10.30
CA ASP A 29 1.31 10.16 9.16
C ASP A 29 1.76 9.24 8.02
N LEU A 30 1.40 9.56 6.79
CA LEU A 30 1.85 8.79 5.62
C LEU A 30 3.36 8.97 5.39
N ALA A 31 3.94 10.05 5.90
CA ALA A 31 5.36 10.32 5.82
C ALA A 31 6.20 9.54 6.86
N ASP A 32 5.60 9.06 7.95
CA ASP A 32 6.23 8.18 8.95
C ASP A 32 6.24 6.74 8.43
N TRP A 33 7.20 6.47 7.55
CA TRP A 33 7.31 5.22 6.81
C TRP A 33 7.87 4.09 7.66
N ASN A 34 8.80 4.41 8.56
CA ASN A 34 9.42 3.42 9.44
C ASN A 34 8.57 3.11 10.70
N GLY A 35 7.55 3.94 10.97
CA GLY A 35 6.58 3.77 12.06
C GLY A 35 7.12 4.14 13.44
N ASP A 36 8.16 4.97 13.53
CA ASP A 36 8.79 5.38 14.79
C ASP A 36 8.19 6.67 15.40
N ALA A 37 7.15 7.22 14.78
CA ALA A 37 6.45 8.46 15.15
C ALA A 37 7.27 9.74 14.97
N THR A 38 8.40 9.69 14.25
CA THR A 38 9.19 10.86 13.86
C THR A 38 9.34 10.87 12.34
N VAL A 39 8.92 11.95 11.68
CA VAL A 39 9.16 12.13 10.25
C VAL A 39 10.56 12.72 10.06
N ASP A 40 11.50 11.92 9.59
CA ASP A 40 12.86 12.34 9.29
C ASP A 40 13.47 11.62 8.06
N ILE A 41 14.79 11.74 7.88
CA ILE A 41 15.47 11.16 6.72
C ILE A 41 15.43 9.63 6.69
N PHE A 42 15.25 8.97 7.83
CA PHE A 42 15.16 7.52 7.91
C PHE A 42 13.85 7.01 7.31
N ASP A 43 12.78 7.79 7.31
CA ASP A 43 11.55 7.44 6.58
C ASP A 43 11.77 7.47 5.07
N VAL A 44 12.46 8.49 4.57
CA VAL A 44 12.79 8.58 3.14
C VAL A 44 13.64 7.38 2.72
N LEU A 45 14.60 6.98 3.55
CA LEU A 45 15.44 5.80 3.28
C LEU A 45 14.63 4.50 3.32
N ALA A 46 13.66 4.38 4.25
CA ALA A 46 12.77 3.23 4.32
C ALA A 46 11.84 3.15 3.09
N PHE A 47 11.24 4.28 2.70
CA PHE A 47 10.43 4.39 1.48
C PHE A 47 11.22 4.01 0.24
N LEU A 48 12.43 4.53 0.06
CA LEU A 48 13.26 4.21 -1.11
C LEU A 48 13.67 2.72 -1.15
N ALA A 49 13.86 2.09 0.01
CA ALA A 49 14.12 0.65 0.07
C ALA A 49 12.90 -0.18 -0.37
N ASP A 50 11.69 0.21 0.07
CA ASP A 50 10.45 -0.43 -0.35
C ASP A 50 10.12 -0.16 -1.82
N PHE A 51 10.41 1.03 -2.33
CA PHE A 51 10.28 1.39 -3.74
C PHE A 51 11.20 0.55 -4.64
N ASP A 52 12.48 0.38 -4.27
CA ASP A 52 13.42 -0.49 -5.00
C ASP A 52 12.99 -1.96 -4.97
N ALA A 53 12.36 -2.39 -3.88
CA ALA A 53 11.77 -3.73 -3.74
C ALA A 53 10.42 -3.89 -4.47
N GLN A 54 9.87 -2.83 -5.07
CA GLN A 54 8.52 -2.78 -5.63
C GLN A 54 7.47 -3.29 -4.64
N SER A 55 7.62 -2.91 -3.37
CA SER A 55 6.61 -3.15 -2.35
C SER A 55 5.31 -2.48 -2.77
N PRO A 56 4.15 -3.15 -2.75
CA PRO A 56 2.87 -2.53 -3.08
C PRO A 56 2.55 -1.26 -2.30
N ASP A 57 3.17 -1.08 -1.14
CA ASP A 57 2.99 0.13 -0.33
C ASP A 57 3.65 1.36 -0.96
N ALA A 58 4.75 1.16 -1.69
CA ALA A 58 5.53 2.23 -2.32
C ALA A 58 4.94 2.74 -3.64
N ASP A 59 3.85 2.14 -4.13
CA ASP A 59 2.94 2.73 -5.13
C ASP A 59 2.08 3.78 -4.40
N PHE A 60 2.69 4.94 -4.17
CA PHE A 60 2.17 5.94 -3.26
C PHE A 60 0.96 6.66 -3.88
N ASN A 61 0.89 6.74 -5.21
CA ASN A 61 -0.22 7.36 -5.93
C ASN A 61 -1.35 6.36 -6.31
N GLY A 62 -1.10 5.06 -6.15
CA GLY A 62 -2.05 3.98 -6.36
C GLY A 62 -2.36 3.69 -7.83
N ASP A 63 -1.45 4.00 -8.75
CA ASP A 63 -1.62 3.83 -10.20
C ASP A 63 -1.10 2.48 -10.74
N CYS A 64 -0.58 1.62 -9.86
CA CYS A 64 0.05 0.32 -10.15
C CYS A 64 1.39 0.41 -10.91
N SER A 65 2.00 1.59 -10.98
CA SER A 65 3.36 1.80 -11.49
C SER A 65 4.29 2.17 -10.35
N PHE A 66 5.58 1.91 -10.53
CA PHE A 66 6.62 2.36 -9.61
C PHE A 66 7.51 3.33 -10.36
N ASP A 67 7.21 4.62 -10.28
CA ASP A 67 7.94 5.65 -11.01
C ASP A 67 8.19 6.93 -10.20
N ILE A 68 8.63 7.99 -10.87
CA ILE A 68 9.00 9.24 -10.21
C ILE A 68 7.80 9.92 -9.56
N PHE A 69 6.57 9.65 -10.02
CA PHE A 69 5.38 10.28 -9.47
C PHE A 69 5.09 9.79 -8.05
N ASP A 70 5.39 8.53 -7.72
CA ASP A 70 5.30 8.03 -6.33
C ASP A 70 6.26 8.77 -5.40
N ILE A 71 7.50 8.94 -5.86
CA ILE A 71 8.54 9.64 -5.10
C ILE A 71 8.13 11.10 -4.88
N LEU A 72 7.64 11.77 -5.92
CA LEU A 72 7.21 13.16 -5.82
C LEU A 72 6.00 13.33 -4.91
N GLU A 73 5.06 12.37 -4.93
CA GLU A 73 3.90 12.40 -4.04
C GLU A 73 4.34 12.19 -2.59
N TYR A 74 5.13 11.15 -2.30
CA TYR A 74 5.69 10.91 -0.96
C TYR A 74 6.43 12.14 -0.40
N LEU A 75 7.32 12.75 -1.18
CA LEU A 75 8.05 13.96 -0.75
C LEU A 75 7.13 15.18 -0.52
N GLY A 76 5.94 15.20 -1.13
CA GLY A 76 4.92 16.22 -0.89
C GLY A 76 4.18 16.05 0.45
N HIS A 77 4.35 14.90 1.11
CA HIS A 77 3.78 14.59 2.42
C HIS A 77 4.76 14.78 3.60
N LEU A 78 6.03 15.12 3.33
CA LEU A 78 7.05 15.45 4.34
C LEU A 78 6.82 16.78 5.08
#